data_AF-A0A8B9KGV7-F1
#
_entry.id   AF-A0A8B9KGV7-F1
#
_cell.length_a   1.000
_cell.length_b   1.000
_cell.length_c   1.000
_cell.angle_alpha   90.00
_cell.angle_beta   90.00
_cell.angle_gamma   90.00
#
_symmetry.space_group_name_H-M   'P 1'
#
loop_
_entity.id
_entity.type
_entity.pdbx_description
1 polymer ?
#
loop_
_entity_poly.entity_id
_entity_poly.type
_entity_poly.pdbx_seq_one_letter_code
_entity_poly.pdbx_strand_id
1 'polypeptide(L)'
;MEGSYWDLVLLVMEVWLFVVLGLIVLPAMFGVSLGFTDLYIKVLVKTLEWATRRIQRGQKEQDTLPAHLPNGIIERNDDSMEEQIVELRRSHPKFHSVGDFTLCDAFYFCKKGIESIVDDEVTQRFTSEELVSWNLLTRTNINFHYISVRVTIIWGLGLFIRYCILLPLRVTLAAIGLSWLVIGTTLVGLLPNSNVKNWLSDVIHMTCYRICARGLSARIRYHSKSRIVVLFVGQIHGGLMGVIQRSMVRSCPHVWFERSEMKDRHAVAKRLKDHIADKSKQPILIFPEGTCINNTSVMMFKKGSFEIGGTIYPVAIKYDPQFGDAFWNSGKYNMVSYLLRMMTSWAIVCNVWYLPPMSIQDGEDAVHFANRVKSAIALQGGLMDLSWDGGLKREKVKQSFKEEQQKMYSIPAFFRTESGIG
;
A
#
# COMPACT_ATOMS: atom_id res chain seq x y z
N MET A 1 44.07 23.73 -14.31
CA MET A 1 43.09 23.64 -13.20
C MET A 1 42.04 22.56 -13.42
N GLU A 2 41.66 22.22 -14.66
CA GLU A 2 40.63 21.19 -14.92
C GLU A 2 41.05 19.75 -14.55
N GLY A 3 42.31 19.35 -14.74
CA GLY A 3 42.78 18.01 -14.35
C GLY A 3 42.62 17.73 -12.85
N SER A 4 42.99 18.70 -12.00
CA SER A 4 42.89 18.56 -10.54
C SER A 4 41.45 18.42 -10.03
N TYR A 5 40.46 18.99 -10.73
CA TYR A 5 39.05 18.84 -10.37
C TYR A 5 38.55 17.43 -10.68
N TRP A 6 38.85 16.91 -11.88
CA TRP A 6 38.45 15.55 -12.25
C TRP A 6 39.14 14.48 -11.42
N ASP A 7 40.41 14.69 -11.06
CA ASP A 7 41.14 13.80 -10.15
C ASP A 7 40.48 13.77 -8.76
N LEU A 8 40.05 14.92 -8.24
CA LEU A 8 39.30 15.00 -6.98
C LEU A 8 37.95 14.28 -7.08
N VAL A 9 37.21 14.47 -8.17
CA VAL A 9 35.93 13.79 -8.40
C VAL A 9 36.10 12.28 -8.47
N LEU A 10 37.13 11.80 -9.18
CA LEU A 10 37.45 10.38 -9.27
C LEU A 10 37.81 9.80 -7.91
N LEU A 11 38.68 10.48 -7.15
CA LEU A 11 39.05 10.07 -5.80
C LEU A 11 37.81 9.96 -4.88
N VAL A 12 36.93 10.96 -4.91
CA VAL A 12 35.69 10.94 -4.12
C VAL A 12 34.79 9.78 -4.54
N MET A 13 34.67 9.50 -5.84
CA MET A 13 33.88 8.38 -6.36
C MET A 13 34.48 7.02 -5.98
N GLU A 14 35.81 6.87 -6.01
CA GLU A 14 36.49 5.65 -5.58
C GLU A 14 36.30 5.39 -4.09
N VAL A 15 36.53 6.42 -3.25
CA VAL A 15 36.29 6.33 -1.80
C VAL A 15 34.82 5.99 -1.52
N TRP A 16 33.88 6.63 -2.22
CA TRP A 16 32.46 6.34 -2.13
C TRP A 16 32.14 4.88 -2.46
N LEU A 17 32.62 4.37 -3.60
CA LEU A 17 32.40 2.99 -4.01
C LEU A 17 33.03 2.00 -3.01
N PHE A 18 34.24 2.28 -2.53
CA PHE A 18 34.90 1.44 -1.53
C PHE A 18 34.08 1.36 -0.23
N VAL A 19 33.57 2.49 0.25
CA VAL A 19 32.70 2.57 1.43
C VAL A 19 31.40 1.79 1.21
N VAL A 20 30.74 1.96 0.05
CA VAL A 20 29.50 1.25 -0.28
C VAL A 20 29.73 -0.26 -0.37
N LEU A 21 30.80 -0.68 -1.06
CA LEU A 21 31.14 -2.09 -1.22
C LEU A 21 31.52 -2.73 0.12
N GLY A 22 32.42 -2.10 0.88
CA GLY A 22 32.94 -2.63 2.14
C GLY A 22 31.93 -2.61 3.29
N LEU A 23 31.16 -1.54 3.46
CA LEU A 23 30.26 -1.39 4.62
C LEU A 23 28.82 -1.84 4.35
N ILE A 24 28.37 -1.90 3.09
CA ILE A 24 26.97 -2.22 2.78
C ILE A 24 26.84 -3.50 1.98
N VAL A 25 27.60 -3.67 0.89
CA VAL A 25 27.47 -4.84 0.02
C VAL A 25 28.08 -6.09 0.65
N LEU A 26 29.33 -6.01 1.14
CA LEU A 26 30.03 -7.14 1.74
C LEU A 26 29.27 -7.73 2.94
N PRO A 27 28.78 -6.95 3.93
CA PRO A 27 27.97 -7.52 5.01
C PRO A 27 26.63 -8.09 4.51
N ALA A 28 26.08 -7.60 3.39
CA ALA A 28 24.85 -8.15 2.81
C ALA A 28 25.03 -9.59 2.34
N MET A 29 26.19 -9.89 1.74
CA MET A 29 26.55 -11.23 1.28
C MET A 29 26.58 -12.21 2.46
N PHE A 30 27.21 -11.81 3.57
CA PHE A 30 27.29 -12.64 4.78
C PHE A 30 26.05 -12.59 5.67
N GLY A 31 25.02 -11.80 5.31
CA GLY A 31 23.81 -11.64 6.12
C GLY A 31 24.01 -10.89 7.43
N VAL A 32 25.13 -10.20 7.58
CA VAL A 32 25.46 -9.37 8.72
C VAL A 32 24.82 -7.99 8.53
N SER A 33 24.20 -7.48 9.59
CA SER A 33 23.76 -6.08 9.69
C SER A 33 24.69 -5.36 10.65
N LEU A 34 25.37 -4.32 10.19
CA LEU A 34 26.25 -3.49 11.03
C LEU A 34 25.47 -2.60 12.02
N GLY A 35 24.14 -2.70 12.08
CA GLY A 35 23.30 -1.94 13.01
C GLY A 35 23.13 -0.45 12.65
N PHE A 36 23.79 0.06 11.61
CA PHE A 36 23.65 1.46 11.17
C PHE A 36 22.21 1.83 10.83
N THR A 37 21.47 0.96 10.14
CA THR A 37 20.06 1.18 9.85
C THR A 37 19.24 1.30 11.13
N ASP A 38 19.62 0.60 12.19
CA ASP A 38 18.89 0.62 13.45
C ASP A 38 19.11 1.90 14.22
N LEU A 39 20.36 2.35 14.27
CA LEU A 39 20.73 3.63 14.83
C LEU A 39 20.06 4.77 14.04
N TYR A 40 20.14 4.73 12.70
CA TYR A 40 19.51 5.72 11.82
C TYR A 40 18.01 5.84 12.06
N ILE A 41 17.27 4.71 12.07
CA ILE A 41 15.82 4.72 12.33
C ILE A 41 15.52 5.26 13.73
N LYS A 42 16.27 4.86 14.76
CA LYS A 42 16.08 5.37 16.14
C LYS A 42 16.29 6.88 16.24
N VAL A 43 17.35 7.40 15.61
CA VAL A 43 17.65 8.85 15.57
C VAL A 43 16.54 9.58 14.82
N LEU A 44 16.12 9.06 13.66
CA LEU A 44 15.06 9.64 12.86
C LEU A 44 13.73 9.73 13.61
N VAL A 45 13.30 8.65 14.27
CA VAL A 45 12.06 8.64 15.08
C VAL A 45 12.11 9.72 16.15
N LYS A 46 13.21 9.79 16.92
CA LYS A 46 13.39 10.82 17.96
C LYS A 46 13.29 12.23 17.40
N THR A 47 13.89 12.48 16.24
CA THR A 47 13.82 13.78 15.55
C THR A 47 12.40 14.11 15.10
N LEU A 48 11.67 13.15 14.52
CA LEU A 48 10.29 13.35 14.05
C LEU A 48 9.30 13.57 15.21
N GLU A 49 9.43 12.80 16.29
CA GLU A 49 8.62 12.96 17.50
C GLU A 49 8.85 14.32 18.15
N TRP A 50 10.12 14.74 18.27
CA TRP A 50 10.48 16.05 18.81
C TRP A 50 9.87 17.18 17.96
N ALA A 51 9.97 17.09 16.63
CA ALA A 51 9.41 18.09 15.72
C ALA A 51 7.88 18.15 15.82
N THR A 52 7.22 16.99 15.83
CA THR A 52 5.76 16.89 15.96
C THR A 52 5.26 17.52 17.26
N ARG A 53 5.89 17.20 18.40
CA ARG A 53 5.53 17.80 19.70
C ARG A 53 5.70 19.31 19.71
N ARG A 54 6.72 19.84 19.02
CA ARG A 54 6.95 21.29 18.97
C ARG A 54 5.87 22.02 18.17
N ILE A 55 5.46 21.44 17.04
CA ILE A 55 4.40 22.02 16.19
C ILE A 55 3.06 22.00 16.94
N GLN A 56 2.73 20.88 17.60
CA GLN A 56 1.52 20.78 18.43
C GLN A 56 1.49 21.79 19.58
N ARG A 57 2.64 22.08 20.21
CA ARG A 57 2.73 23.16 21.22
C ARG A 57 2.46 24.54 20.61
N GLY A 58 3.01 24.82 19.42
CA GLY A 58 2.76 26.08 18.72
C GLY A 58 1.29 26.27 18.33
N GLN A 59 0.60 25.20 17.93
CA GLN A 59 -0.85 25.23 17.67
C GLN A 59 -1.65 25.47 18.95
N LYS A 60 -1.34 24.79 20.05
CA LYS A 60 -2.02 25.02 21.34
C LYS A 60 -1.86 26.46 21.85
N GLU A 61 -0.73 27.11 21.59
CA GLU A 61 -0.51 28.53 21.91
C GLU A 61 -1.35 29.46 21.01
N GLN A 62 -1.73 29.02 19.81
CA GLN A 62 -2.48 29.80 18.82
C GLN A 62 -4.00 29.57 18.91
N ASP A 63 -4.45 28.36 19.25
CA ASP A 63 -5.87 28.01 19.52
C ASP A 63 -6.41 28.64 20.82
N THR A 64 -5.55 29.28 21.62
CA THR A 64 -5.97 30.14 22.75
C THR A 64 -6.62 31.46 22.32
N LEU A 65 -6.79 31.71 21.01
CA LEU A 65 -7.61 32.79 20.43
C LEU A 65 -8.97 32.22 19.98
N PRO A 66 -10.11 32.83 20.35
CA PRO A 66 -11.41 32.20 20.21
C PRO A 66 -11.87 32.17 18.74
N ALA A 67 -11.87 30.99 18.13
CA ALA A 67 -12.68 30.68 16.96
C ALA A 67 -13.42 29.36 17.22
N HIS A 68 -14.54 29.47 17.91
CA HIS A 68 -15.53 28.38 18.01
C HIS A 68 -16.15 28.16 16.63
N LEU A 69 -15.73 27.10 15.92
CA LEU A 69 -16.68 26.33 15.13
C LEU A 69 -17.07 25.10 15.94
N PRO A 70 -18.37 24.76 16.04
CA PRO A 70 -18.78 23.51 16.66
C PRO A 70 -18.21 22.37 15.82
N ASN A 71 -17.41 21.49 16.43
CA ASN A 71 -17.15 20.15 15.91
C ASN A 71 -18.45 19.35 16.02
N GLY A 72 -19.39 19.63 15.12
CA GLY A 72 -20.62 18.86 14.98
C GLY A 72 -20.27 17.51 14.39
N ILE A 73 -20.21 16.48 15.23
CA ILE A 73 -20.40 15.10 14.77
C ILE A 73 -21.80 15.07 14.17
N ILE A 74 -21.90 14.84 12.86
CA ILE A 74 -23.19 14.67 12.20
C ILE A 74 -23.73 13.32 12.67
N GLU A 75 -24.60 13.36 13.69
CA GLU A 75 -25.27 12.18 14.20
C GLU A 75 -26.24 11.67 13.13
N ARG A 76 -26.03 10.44 12.70
CA ARG A 76 -26.86 9.77 11.71
C ARG A 76 -27.92 8.95 12.44
N ASN A 77 -29.16 9.41 12.37
CA ASN A 77 -30.29 8.56 12.71
C ASN A 77 -30.60 7.63 11.52
N ASP A 78 -30.95 6.38 11.82
CA ASP A 78 -31.43 5.38 10.84
C ASP A 78 -32.87 5.65 10.37
N ASP A 79 -33.37 6.86 10.62
CA ASP A 79 -34.71 7.31 10.22
C ASP A 79 -34.87 7.21 8.70
N SER A 80 -36.06 6.80 8.28
CA SER A 80 -36.39 6.67 6.86
C SER A 80 -36.26 8.03 6.14
N MET A 81 -36.01 7.99 4.83
CA MET A 81 -35.91 9.22 4.03
C MET A 81 -37.15 10.10 4.15
N GLU A 82 -38.34 9.48 4.24
CA GLU A 82 -39.61 10.18 4.42
C GLU A 82 -39.63 10.97 5.73
N GLU A 83 -39.18 10.37 6.83
CA GLU A 83 -39.15 11.02 8.14
C GLU A 83 -38.20 12.22 8.17
N GLN A 84 -37.00 12.09 7.60
CA GLN A 84 -36.02 13.19 7.56
C GLN A 84 -36.48 14.34 6.66
N ILE A 85 -37.13 14.04 5.53
CA ILE A 85 -37.70 15.07 4.64
C ILE A 85 -38.90 15.75 5.32
N VAL A 86 -39.78 14.98 5.99
CA VAL A 86 -40.92 15.52 6.74
C VAL A 86 -40.44 16.40 7.90
N GLU A 87 -39.38 16.02 8.60
CA GLU A 87 -38.79 16.82 9.67
C GLU A 87 -38.20 18.15 9.15
N LEU A 88 -37.48 18.11 8.01
CA LEU A 88 -37.04 19.32 7.32
C LEU A 88 -38.21 20.23 6.96
N ARG A 89 -39.34 19.67 6.53
CA ARG A 89 -40.57 20.41 6.20
C ARG A 89 -41.29 20.95 7.44
N ARG A 90 -41.23 20.29 8.60
CA ARG A 90 -41.86 20.75 9.87
C ARG A 90 -41.33 22.10 10.35
N SER A 91 -40.12 22.48 9.94
CA SER A 91 -39.57 23.82 10.20
C SER A 91 -40.33 24.95 9.47
N HIS A 92 -41.19 24.63 8.50
CA HIS A 92 -41.96 25.58 7.70
C HIS A 92 -43.48 25.37 7.88
N PRO A 93 -44.22 26.34 8.46
CA PRO A 93 -45.56 26.12 9.03
C PRO A 93 -46.74 26.05 8.04
N LYS A 94 -46.51 25.96 6.73
CA LYS A 94 -47.58 25.89 5.73
C LYS A 94 -47.16 24.94 4.64
N PHE A 95 -47.74 23.74 4.55
CA PHE A 95 -48.02 22.96 3.32
C PHE A 95 -48.48 21.54 3.73
N HIS A 96 -49.62 21.09 3.21
CA HIS A 96 -50.35 19.89 3.67
C HIS A 96 -50.69 18.90 2.54
N SER A 97 -50.01 18.95 1.40
CA SER A 97 -50.13 17.91 0.36
C SER A 97 -48.97 16.92 0.48
N VAL A 98 -49.29 15.70 0.92
CA VAL A 98 -48.39 14.56 0.88
C VAL A 98 -48.10 14.26 -0.60
N GLY A 99 -46.84 14.37 -1.03
CA GLY A 99 -46.41 14.05 -2.40
C GLY A 99 -45.95 15.24 -3.26
N ASP A 100 -46.15 16.49 -2.81
CA ASP A 100 -45.63 17.64 -3.57
C ASP A 100 -44.14 17.87 -3.30
N PHE A 101 -43.39 18.12 -4.38
CA PHE A 101 -42.00 18.53 -4.33
C PHE A 101 -41.87 19.93 -3.74
N THR A 102 -40.96 20.10 -2.78
CA THR A 102 -40.58 21.41 -2.26
C THR A 102 -39.10 21.67 -2.50
N LEU A 103 -38.71 22.93 -2.73
CA LEU A 103 -37.29 23.28 -2.90
C LEU A 103 -36.44 22.91 -1.67
N CYS A 104 -37.05 22.80 -0.49
CA CYS A 104 -36.34 22.36 0.72
C CYS A 104 -35.88 20.90 0.65
N ASP A 105 -36.55 20.05 -0.14
CA ASP A 105 -36.17 18.65 -0.33
C ASP A 105 -34.78 18.53 -1.00
N ALA A 106 -34.38 19.53 -1.79
CA ALA A 106 -33.04 19.59 -2.37
C ALA A 106 -31.94 19.66 -1.28
N PHE A 107 -32.20 20.30 -0.14
CA PHE A 107 -31.25 20.34 0.97
C PHE A 107 -31.04 18.97 1.60
N TYR A 108 -32.07 18.10 1.64
CA TYR A 108 -31.90 16.72 2.08
C TYR A 108 -30.91 15.98 1.17
N PHE A 109 -31.10 16.04 -0.15
CA PHE A 109 -30.21 15.38 -1.10
C PHE A 109 -28.80 15.98 -1.11
N CYS A 110 -28.67 17.30 -0.95
CA CYS A 110 -27.37 17.96 -0.79
C CYS A 110 -26.67 17.51 0.50
N LYS A 111 -27.38 17.45 1.63
CA LYS A 111 -26.87 16.93 2.91
C LYS A 111 -26.42 15.48 2.74
N LYS A 112 -27.27 14.60 2.19
CA LYS A 112 -26.92 13.19 1.92
C LYS A 112 -25.74 13.03 0.96
N GLY A 113 -25.65 13.89 -0.05
CA GLY A 113 -24.51 13.93 -0.97
C GLY A 113 -23.20 14.30 -0.25
N ILE A 114 -23.23 15.32 0.61
CA ILE A 114 -22.09 15.73 1.43
C ILE A 114 -21.71 14.63 2.44
N GLU A 115 -22.68 14.06 3.15
CA GLU A 115 -22.48 12.91 4.06
C GLU A 115 -21.80 11.76 3.32
N SER A 116 -22.29 11.40 2.13
CA SER A 116 -21.70 10.31 1.33
C SER A 116 -20.27 10.58 0.84
N ILE A 117 -19.89 11.86 0.67
CA ILE A 117 -18.51 12.26 0.33
C ILE A 117 -17.61 12.18 1.57
N VAL A 118 -18.12 12.64 2.71
CA VAL A 118 -17.40 12.59 4.00
C VAL A 118 -17.17 11.14 4.43
N ASP A 119 -18.19 10.30 4.27
CA ASP A 119 -18.20 8.88 4.62
C ASP A 119 -17.65 7.97 3.51
N ASP A 120 -16.91 8.52 2.54
CA ASP A 120 -16.35 7.75 1.44
C ASP A 120 -15.26 6.78 1.92
N GLU A 121 -15.67 5.57 2.26
CA GLU A 121 -14.78 4.50 2.72
C GLU A 121 -13.92 3.88 1.61
N VAL A 122 -14.21 4.16 0.34
CA VAL A 122 -13.63 3.45 -0.81
C VAL A 122 -12.55 4.29 -1.50
N THR A 123 -12.89 5.50 -1.96
CA THR A 123 -11.94 6.30 -2.76
C THR A 123 -10.73 6.72 -1.92
N GLN A 124 -10.94 6.98 -0.63
CA GLN A 124 -9.87 7.29 0.32
C GLN A 124 -8.84 6.16 0.46
N ARG A 125 -9.21 4.90 0.16
CA ARG A 125 -8.28 3.75 0.21
C ARG A 125 -7.38 3.67 -1.01
N PHE A 126 -7.66 4.44 -2.06
CA PHE A 126 -6.84 4.54 -3.26
C PHE A 126 -6.00 5.83 -3.33
N THR A 127 -5.94 6.57 -2.24
CA THR A 127 -5.04 7.72 -2.04
C THR A 127 -4.02 7.40 -0.95
N SER A 128 -2.88 8.10 -0.99
CA SER A 128 -1.85 7.96 0.05
C SER A 128 -2.45 8.22 1.42
N GLU A 129 -2.07 7.42 2.41
CA GLU A 129 -2.46 7.62 3.80
C GLU A 129 -2.00 9.00 4.27
N GLU A 130 -2.95 9.77 4.81
CA GLU A 130 -2.72 11.06 5.44
C GLU A 130 -2.26 10.84 6.88
N LEU A 131 -1.18 11.52 7.26
CA LEU A 131 -0.58 11.37 8.58
C LEU A 131 -0.92 12.57 9.45
N VAL A 132 -1.31 12.27 10.68
CA VAL A 132 -1.48 13.28 11.73
C VAL A 132 -0.13 13.86 12.17
N SER A 133 0.94 13.08 12.08
CA SER A 133 2.30 13.47 12.49
C SER A 133 3.09 14.08 11.33
N TRP A 134 3.87 15.13 11.62
CA TRP A 134 4.78 15.73 10.66
C TRP A 134 6.03 14.86 10.48
N ASN A 135 6.37 14.52 9.23
CA ASN A 135 7.49 13.64 8.92
C ASN A 135 8.60 14.30 8.08
N LEU A 136 8.71 15.63 8.12
CA LEU A 136 9.63 16.42 7.27
C LEU A 136 9.38 16.23 5.76
N LEU A 137 8.29 15.58 5.36
CA LEU A 137 7.82 15.50 3.97
C LEU A 137 6.67 16.49 3.78
N THR A 138 6.63 17.15 2.63
CA THR A 138 5.59 18.12 2.27
C THR A 138 4.18 17.50 2.26
N ARG A 139 4.06 16.16 2.20
CA ARG A 139 2.77 15.45 2.14
C ARG A 139 1.93 15.56 3.42
N THR A 140 2.52 15.97 4.55
CA THR A 140 1.82 16.03 5.85
C THR A 140 1.44 17.47 6.24
N ASN A 141 1.22 18.37 5.27
CA ASN A 141 1.06 19.80 5.50
C ASN A 141 -0.35 20.32 5.16
N ILE A 142 -1.40 19.68 5.70
CA ILE A 142 -2.77 20.18 5.50
C ILE A 142 -3.16 21.17 6.61
N ASN A 143 -2.59 21.05 7.83
CA ASN A 143 -2.97 21.88 8.99
C ASN A 143 -1.81 22.61 9.70
N PHE A 144 -0.58 22.56 9.18
CA PHE A 144 0.58 23.19 9.83
C PHE A 144 0.85 24.57 9.24
N HIS A 145 -0.04 25.53 9.50
CA HIS A 145 0.11 26.91 9.04
C HIS A 145 1.29 27.67 9.66
N TYR A 146 1.78 27.24 10.85
CA TYR A 146 2.93 27.84 11.51
C TYR A 146 4.13 26.89 11.54
N ILE A 147 5.13 27.16 10.70
CA ILE A 147 6.42 26.47 10.74
C ILE A 147 7.44 27.43 11.38
N SER A 148 7.86 27.15 12.62
CA SER A 148 8.91 27.95 13.27
C SER A 148 10.23 27.86 12.48
N VAL A 149 11.05 28.92 12.51
CA VAL A 149 12.35 28.97 11.82
C VAL A 149 13.24 27.77 12.12
N ARG A 150 13.25 27.27 13.37
CA ARG A 150 14.02 26.08 13.77
C ARG A 150 13.56 24.80 13.07
N VAL A 151 12.25 24.66 12.87
CA VAL A 151 11.64 23.52 12.17
C VAL A 151 11.94 23.62 10.67
N THR A 152 11.95 24.82 10.10
CA THR A 152 12.38 25.08 8.72
C THR A 152 13.85 24.72 8.48
N ILE A 153 14.74 25.04 9.43
CA ILE A 153 16.16 24.65 9.35
C ILE A 153 16.30 23.12 9.33
N ILE A 154 15.57 22.41 10.21
CA ILE A 154 15.60 20.94 10.25
C ILE A 154 15.00 20.34 8.97
N TRP A 155 13.96 20.96 8.42
CA TRP A 155 13.41 20.57 7.11
C TRP A 155 14.43 20.74 5.99
N GLY A 156 15.13 21.88 5.93
CA GLY A 156 16.19 22.15 4.95
C GLY A 156 17.36 21.16 5.08
N LEU A 157 17.81 20.88 6.30
CA LEU A 157 18.80 19.84 6.57
C LEU A 157 18.31 18.45 6.12
N GLY A 158 17.03 18.15 6.37
CA GLY A 158 16.43 16.90 5.95
C GLY A 158 16.32 16.75 4.43
N LEU A 159 16.09 17.84 3.68
CA LEU A 159 16.21 17.84 2.23
C LEU A 159 17.64 17.54 1.80
N PHE A 160 18.62 18.25 2.37
CA PHE A 160 20.02 18.04 2.04
C PHE A 160 20.44 16.58 2.26
N ILE A 161 20.13 16.00 3.42
CA ILE A 161 20.45 14.59 3.72
C ILE A 161 19.77 13.65 2.72
N ARG A 162 18.50 13.87 2.38
CA ARG A 162 17.75 12.97 1.49
C ARG A 162 18.26 13.02 0.06
N TYR A 163 18.49 14.20 -0.49
CA TYR A 163 18.81 14.37 -1.90
C TYR A 163 20.31 14.35 -2.20
N CYS A 164 21.17 14.81 -1.28
CA CYS A 164 22.62 14.87 -1.50
C CYS A 164 23.37 13.66 -0.94
N ILE A 165 22.79 12.94 0.04
CA ILE A 165 23.47 11.79 0.69
C ILE A 165 22.72 10.48 0.43
N LEU A 166 21.44 10.39 0.83
CA LEU A 166 20.68 9.15 0.75
C LEU A 166 20.32 8.78 -0.68
N LEU A 167 19.86 9.71 -1.51
CA LEU A 167 19.44 9.41 -2.88
C LEU A 167 20.61 8.87 -3.73
N PRO A 168 21.81 9.50 -3.78
CA PRO A 168 22.95 8.92 -4.47
C PRO A 168 23.30 7.53 -3.97
N LEU A 169 23.32 7.32 -2.64
CA LEU A 169 23.59 6.01 -2.03
C LEU A 169 22.60 4.95 -2.51
N ARG A 170 21.31 5.29 -2.51
CA ARG A 170 20.24 4.40 -2.93
C ARG A 170 20.29 4.07 -4.41
N VAL A 171 20.60 5.04 -5.25
CA VAL A 171 20.80 4.84 -6.69
C VAL A 171 22.00 3.91 -6.94
N THR A 172 23.13 4.13 -6.26
CA THR A 172 24.30 3.25 -6.35
C THR A 172 23.96 1.82 -5.91
N LEU A 173 23.29 1.64 -4.77
CA LEU A 173 22.90 0.33 -4.27
C LEU A 173 21.88 -0.37 -5.18
N ALA A 174 20.90 0.36 -5.71
CA ALA A 174 19.92 -0.19 -6.65
C ALA A 174 20.61 -0.64 -7.96
N ALA A 175 21.54 0.16 -8.49
CA ALA A 175 22.33 -0.21 -9.66
C ALA A 175 23.16 -1.48 -9.41
N ILE A 176 23.92 -1.53 -8.31
CA ILE A 176 24.72 -2.71 -7.94
C ILE A 176 23.82 -3.94 -7.75
N GLY A 177 22.73 -3.81 -6.98
CA GLY A 177 21.84 -4.92 -6.66
C GLY A 177 21.11 -5.47 -7.88
N LEU A 178 20.60 -4.61 -8.76
CA LEU A 178 19.91 -5.03 -9.98
C LEU A 178 20.88 -5.61 -11.01
N SER A 179 22.06 -5.02 -11.19
CA SER A 179 23.09 -5.56 -12.09
C SER A 179 23.58 -6.92 -11.60
N TRP A 180 23.86 -7.08 -10.30
CA TRP A 180 24.24 -8.37 -9.72
C TRP A 180 23.12 -9.41 -9.83
N LEU A 181 21.85 -8.99 -9.71
CA LEU A 181 20.71 -9.87 -9.91
C LEU A 181 20.67 -10.39 -11.34
N VAL A 182 20.77 -9.52 -12.34
CA VAL A 182 20.71 -9.94 -13.76
C VAL A 182 21.92 -10.80 -14.14
N ILE A 183 23.13 -10.35 -13.81
CA ILE A 183 24.37 -11.08 -14.14
C ILE A 183 24.40 -12.41 -13.40
N GLY A 184 24.20 -12.40 -12.07
CA GLY A 184 24.29 -13.58 -11.23
C GLY A 184 23.26 -14.66 -11.58
N THR A 185 22.00 -14.28 -11.77
CA THR A 185 20.95 -15.25 -12.15
C THR A 185 21.15 -15.78 -13.56
N THR A 186 21.68 -14.98 -14.48
CA THR A 186 22.05 -15.44 -15.82
C THR A 186 23.20 -16.46 -15.76
N LEU A 187 24.26 -16.18 -15.00
CA LEU A 187 25.39 -17.10 -14.85
C LEU A 187 24.98 -18.42 -14.18
N VAL A 188 24.18 -18.36 -13.11
CA VAL A 188 23.62 -19.56 -12.46
C VAL A 188 22.69 -20.33 -13.39
N GLY A 189 21.95 -19.64 -14.24
CA GLY A 189 21.10 -20.24 -15.26
C GLY A 189 21.84 -21.12 -16.25
N LEU A 190 23.12 -20.84 -16.52
CA LEU A 190 23.97 -21.64 -17.40
C LEU A 190 24.45 -22.95 -16.76
N LEU A 191 24.32 -23.09 -15.43
CA LEU A 191 24.74 -24.29 -14.72
C LEU A 191 23.72 -25.44 -14.88
N PRO A 192 24.19 -26.71 -14.93
CA PRO A 192 23.31 -27.86 -14.91
C PRO A 192 22.56 -27.95 -13.58
N ASN A 193 21.36 -28.54 -13.61
CA ASN A 193 20.53 -28.71 -12.43
C ASN A 193 21.25 -29.59 -11.39
N SER A 194 21.66 -28.97 -10.30
CA SER A 194 22.46 -29.57 -9.23
C SER A 194 22.17 -28.86 -7.91
N ASN A 195 22.51 -29.50 -6.78
CA ASN A 195 22.39 -28.88 -5.46
C ASN A 195 23.23 -27.60 -5.35
N VAL A 196 24.39 -27.56 -6.03
CA VAL A 196 25.27 -26.38 -6.09
C VAL A 196 24.60 -25.22 -6.82
N LYS A 197 23.92 -25.49 -7.95
CA LYS A 197 23.14 -24.48 -8.66
C LYS A 197 22.05 -23.87 -7.76
N ASN A 198 21.30 -24.71 -7.04
CA ASN A 198 20.23 -24.24 -6.15
C ASN A 198 20.81 -23.40 -4.99
N TRP A 199 21.87 -23.88 -4.34
CA TRP A 199 22.54 -23.13 -3.29
C TRP A 199 23.08 -21.77 -3.79
N LEU A 200 23.75 -21.76 -4.94
CA LEU A 200 24.29 -20.53 -5.52
C LEU A 200 23.17 -19.56 -5.95
N SER A 201 22.07 -20.10 -6.49
CA SER A 201 20.86 -19.34 -6.78
C SER A 201 20.34 -18.65 -5.52
N ASP A 202 20.18 -19.38 -4.41
CA ASP A 202 19.70 -18.82 -3.16
C ASP A 202 20.63 -17.73 -2.61
N VAL A 203 21.95 -17.95 -2.67
CA VAL A 203 22.95 -16.96 -2.24
C VAL A 203 22.85 -15.67 -3.07
N ILE A 204 22.76 -15.79 -4.40
CA ILE A 204 22.67 -14.62 -5.30
C ILE A 204 21.37 -13.87 -5.05
N HIS A 205 20.21 -14.54 -5.06
CA HIS A 205 18.93 -13.88 -4.83
C HIS A 205 18.89 -13.19 -3.47
N MET A 206 19.29 -13.88 -2.40
CA MET A 206 19.31 -13.31 -1.05
C MET A 206 20.23 -12.10 -0.95
N THR A 207 21.40 -12.16 -1.57
CA THR A 207 22.34 -11.03 -1.60
C THR A 207 21.74 -9.84 -2.35
N CYS A 208 21.23 -10.06 -3.57
CA CYS A 208 20.59 -9.02 -4.38
C CYS A 208 19.41 -8.38 -3.66
N TYR A 209 18.51 -9.18 -3.09
CA TYR A 209 17.35 -8.67 -2.37
C TYR A 209 17.74 -7.89 -1.12
N ARG A 210 18.77 -8.30 -0.39
CA ARG A 210 19.32 -7.53 0.73
C ARG A 210 19.90 -6.20 0.28
N ILE A 211 20.66 -6.17 -0.82
CA ILE A 211 21.23 -4.94 -1.37
C ILE A 211 20.13 -4.00 -1.85
N CYS A 212 19.17 -4.49 -2.64
CA CYS A 212 18.03 -3.70 -3.12
C CYS A 212 17.16 -3.18 -1.96
N ALA A 213 16.90 -4.01 -0.94
CA ALA A 213 16.19 -3.58 0.26
C ALA A 213 16.94 -2.47 0.99
N ARG A 214 18.27 -2.58 1.15
CA ARG A 214 19.10 -1.51 1.74
C ARG A 214 19.12 -0.25 0.86
N GLY A 215 19.06 -0.41 -0.46
CA GLY A 215 18.90 0.67 -1.44
C GLY A 215 17.54 1.38 -1.37
N LEU A 216 16.53 0.84 -0.69
CA LEU A 216 15.30 1.56 -0.34
C LEU A 216 15.26 1.99 1.13
N SER A 217 16.37 1.78 1.86
CA SER A 217 16.41 1.83 3.33
C SER A 217 15.24 1.05 3.95
N ALA A 218 14.92 -0.10 3.36
CA ALA A 218 13.83 -0.93 3.80
C ALA A 218 14.21 -1.67 5.08
N ARG A 219 13.35 -1.58 6.09
CA ARG A 219 13.49 -2.30 7.34
C ARG A 219 12.28 -3.20 7.55
N ILE A 220 12.48 -4.50 7.37
CA ILE A 220 11.44 -5.51 7.51
C ILE A 220 11.54 -6.10 8.92
N ARG A 221 10.52 -5.88 9.75
CA ARG A 221 10.37 -6.43 11.09
C ARG A 221 9.47 -7.66 11.01
N TYR A 222 10.07 -8.82 11.25
CA TYR A 222 9.34 -10.08 11.37
C TYR A 222 8.95 -10.28 12.82
N HIS A 223 7.66 -10.48 13.07
CA HIS A 223 7.13 -10.71 14.42
C HIS A 223 6.94 -12.20 14.73
N SER A 224 6.83 -13.04 13.69
CA SER A 224 6.71 -14.49 13.81
C SER A 224 8.06 -15.19 13.63
N LYS A 225 8.26 -16.35 14.27
CA LYS A 225 9.49 -17.15 14.16
C LYS A 225 9.64 -17.86 12.81
N SER A 226 8.54 -18.10 12.11
CA SER A 226 8.53 -18.80 10.82
C SER A 226 8.80 -17.82 9.68
N ARG A 227 9.85 -18.06 8.89
CA ARG A 227 10.09 -17.36 7.62
C ARG A 227 9.89 -18.35 6.48
N ILE A 228 8.91 -18.09 5.64
CA ILE A 228 8.64 -18.91 4.45
C ILE A 228 9.27 -18.21 3.24
N VAL A 229 10.15 -18.93 2.53
CA VAL A 229 10.64 -18.49 1.23
C VAL A 229 9.55 -18.81 0.20
N VAL A 230 9.22 -17.83 -0.63
CA VAL A 230 8.07 -17.88 -1.54
C VAL A 230 8.47 -17.52 -2.95
N LEU A 231 7.79 -18.12 -3.91
CA LEU A 231 7.87 -17.76 -5.31
C LEU A 231 6.92 -16.60 -5.63
N PHE A 232 7.41 -15.66 -6.43
CA PHE A 232 6.57 -14.61 -6.97
C PHE A 232 5.60 -15.12 -8.03
N VAL A 233 4.38 -14.59 -7.98
CA VAL A 233 3.41 -14.61 -9.06
C VAL A 233 3.19 -13.21 -9.57
N GLY A 234 3.14 -13.03 -10.88
CA GLY A 234 2.75 -11.74 -11.43
C GLY A 234 2.56 -11.74 -12.93
N GLN A 235 2.26 -10.55 -13.46
CA GLN A 235 2.15 -10.33 -14.89
C GLN A 235 3.54 -10.24 -15.53
N ILE A 236 3.69 -10.75 -16.75
CA ILE A 236 4.86 -10.49 -17.60
C ILE A 236 4.88 -9.01 -18.01
N HIS A 237 6.06 -8.39 -17.91
CA HIS A 237 6.33 -7.02 -18.31
C HIS A 237 7.38 -6.97 -19.42
N GLY A 238 7.33 -5.92 -20.24
CA GLY A 238 8.37 -5.58 -21.21
C GLY A 238 9.51 -4.74 -20.60
N GLY A 239 10.41 -4.25 -21.45
CA GLY A 239 11.50 -3.35 -21.07
C GLY A 239 12.45 -3.92 -20.02
N LEU A 240 12.98 -3.05 -19.14
CA LEU A 240 13.91 -3.41 -18.07
C LEU A 240 13.30 -4.44 -17.11
N MET A 241 12.04 -4.28 -16.73
CA MET A 241 11.36 -5.23 -15.84
C MET A 241 11.28 -6.63 -16.46
N GLY A 242 11.03 -6.71 -17.78
CA GLY A 242 11.05 -7.97 -18.51
C GLY A 242 12.43 -8.64 -18.54
N VAL A 243 13.51 -7.85 -18.63
CA VAL A 243 14.89 -8.38 -18.54
C VAL A 243 15.13 -8.99 -17.16
N ILE A 244 14.75 -8.28 -16.09
CA ILE A 244 14.88 -8.76 -14.71
C ILE A 244 14.06 -10.05 -14.51
N GLN A 245 12.79 -10.05 -14.94
CA GLN A 245 11.91 -11.22 -14.83
C GLN A 245 12.47 -12.44 -15.56
N ARG A 246 12.92 -12.28 -16.81
CA ARG A 246 13.53 -13.38 -17.60
C ARG A 246 14.79 -13.92 -16.93
N SER A 247 15.59 -13.04 -16.34
CA SER A 247 16.80 -13.45 -15.63
C SER A 247 16.49 -14.25 -14.38
N MET A 248 15.53 -13.79 -13.56
CA MET A 248 15.11 -14.48 -12.33
C MET A 248 14.55 -15.89 -12.60
N VAL A 249 13.79 -16.08 -13.69
CA VAL A 249 13.21 -17.39 -14.07
C VAL A 249 14.28 -18.44 -14.38
N ARG A 250 15.48 -18.03 -14.82
CA ARG A 250 16.58 -18.96 -15.13
C ARG A 250 17.14 -19.66 -13.90
N SER A 251 16.95 -19.05 -12.73
CA SER A 251 17.54 -19.49 -11.46
C SER A 251 16.50 -19.91 -10.43
N CYS A 252 15.25 -19.45 -10.54
CA CYS A 252 14.15 -19.78 -9.63
C CYS A 252 12.82 -19.88 -10.40
N PRO A 253 11.97 -20.90 -10.18
CA PRO A 253 10.78 -21.15 -11.00
C PRO A 253 9.60 -20.22 -10.66
N HIS A 254 9.78 -18.90 -10.76
CA HIS A 254 8.72 -17.92 -10.59
C HIS A 254 7.61 -18.11 -11.63
N VAL A 255 6.36 -17.83 -11.23
CA VAL A 255 5.19 -18.03 -12.09
C VAL A 255 4.76 -16.69 -12.66
N TRP A 256 5.03 -16.47 -13.94
CA TRP A 256 4.60 -15.27 -14.64
C TRP A 256 3.49 -15.59 -15.65
N PHE A 257 2.47 -14.75 -15.69
CA PHE A 257 1.32 -14.88 -16.58
C PHE A 257 1.31 -13.78 -17.65
N GLU A 258 0.93 -14.15 -18.86
CA GLU A 258 0.62 -13.15 -19.88
C GLU A 258 -0.73 -12.48 -19.61
N ARG A 259 -0.89 -11.22 -20.05
CA ARG A 259 -2.15 -10.49 -19.85
C ARG A 259 -3.33 -11.16 -20.57
N SER A 260 -3.09 -11.84 -21.68
CA SER A 260 -4.05 -12.68 -22.40
C SER A 260 -4.48 -13.88 -21.56
N GLU A 261 -3.51 -14.63 -21.02
CA GLU A 261 -3.74 -15.81 -20.16
C GLU A 261 -4.47 -15.45 -18.86
N MET A 262 -4.18 -14.28 -18.26
CA MET A 262 -4.88 -13.82 -17.05
C MET A 262 -6.38 -13.63 -17.26
N LYS A 263 -6.86 -13.51 -18.51
CA LYS A 263 -8.29 -13.47 -18.82
C LYS A 263 -8.92 -14.86 -18.77
N ASP A 264 -8.15 -15.91 -19.03
CA ASP A 264 -8.59 -17.30 -18.92
C ASP A 264 -8.38 -17.82 -17.49
N ARG A 265 -9.43 -17.63 -16.67
CA ARG A 265 -9.44 -18.08 -15.27
C ARG A 265 -9.20 -19.58 -15.12
N HIS A 266 -9.61 -20.40 -16.09
CA HIS A 266 -9.45 -21.86 -16.01
C HIS A 266 -8.00 -22.27 -16.24
N ALA A 267 -7.33 -21.67 -17.23
CA ALA A 267 -5.91 -21.92 -17.48
C ALA A 267 -5.05 -21.52 -16.27
N VAL A 268 -5.32 -20.35 -15.68
CA VAL A 268 -4.62 -19.87 -14.47
C VAL A 268 -4.86 -20.81 -13.29
N ALA A 269 -6.12 -21.16 -13.01
CA ALA A 269 -6.45 -22.04 -11.89
C ALA A 269 -5.81 -23.42 -12.04
N LYS A 270 -5.82 -24.00 -13.25
CA LYS A 270 -5.20 -25.29 -13.54
C LYS A 270 -3.68 -25.24 -13.27
N ARG A 271 -2.98 -24.23 -13.79
CA ARG A 271 -1.54 -24.08 -13.58
C ARG A 271 -1.16 -23.94 -12.11
N LEU A 272 -1.96 -23.21 -11.34
CA LEU A 272 -1.74 -23.07 -9.90
C LEU A 272 -2.03 -24.38 -9.14
N LYS A 273 -3.08 -25.13 -9.53
CA LYS A 273 -3.36 -26.47 -8.99
C LYS A 273 -2.21 -27.45 -9.25
N ASP A 274 -1.72 -27.50 -10.48
CA ASP A 274 -0.59 -28.35 -10.88
C ASP A 274 0.70 -27.97 -10.13
N HIS A 275 0.88 -26.69 -9.79
CA HIS A 275 2.01 -26.26 -8.97
C HIS A 275 1.88 -26.72 -7.52
N ILE A 276 0.70 -26.55 -6.90
CA ILE A 276 0.47 -26.94 -5.50
C ILE A 276 0.49 -28.46 -5.30
N ALA A 277 0.11 -29.23 -6.33
CA ALA A 277 0.18 -30.69 -6.30
C ALA A 277 1.63 -31.21 -6.20
N ASP A 278 2.60 -30.45 -6.69
CA ASP A 278 4.02 -30.82 -6.68
C ASP A 278 4.71 -30.32 -5.42
N LYS A 279 4.88 -31.22 -4.43
CA LYS A 279 5.51 -30.91 -3.14
C LYS A 279 7.01 -30.56 -3.24
N SER A 280 7.65 -30.77 -4.39
CA SER A 280 9.04 -30.36 -4.60
C SER A 280 9.17 -28.86 -4.87
N LYS A 281 8.07 -28.20 -5.24
CA LYS A 281 8.04 -26.77 -5.55
C LYS A 281 7.88 -25.93 -4.30
N GLN A 282 8.46 -24.74 -4.34
CA GLN A 282 8.35 -23.76 -3.28
C GLN A 282 6.91 -23.18 -3.21
N PRO A 283 6.46 -22.75 -2.01
CA PRO A 283 5.17 -22.08 -1.85
C PRO A 283 5.05 -20.82 -2.70
N ILE A 284 3.82 -20.47 -3.07
CA ILE A 284 3.52 -19.33 -3.93
C ILE A 284 3.03 -18.16 -3.08
N LEU A 285 3.51 -16.94 -3.36
CA LEU A 285 2.95 -15.70 -2.80
C LEU A 285 1.89 -15.11 -3.74
N ILE A 286 0.67 -14.94 -3.23
CA ILE A 286 -0.46 -14.36 -3.96
C ILE A 286 -0.96 -13.14 -3.19
N PHE A 287 -1.27 -12.05 -3.92
CA PHE A 287 -1.96 -10.87 -3.39
C PHE A 287 -3.44 -10.94 -3.81
N PRO A 288 -4.33 -11.53 -2.98
CA PRO A 288 -5.68 -11.86 -3.40
C PRO A 288 -6.60 -10.65 -3.61
N GLU A 289 -6.23 -9.45 -3.16
CA GLU A 289 -6.97 -8.22 -3.47
C GLU A 289 -6.93 -7.86 -4.96
N GLY A 290 -5.86 -8.25 -5.67
CA GLY A 290 -5.66 -7.95 -7.09
C GLY A 290 -5.42 -6.47 -7.42
N THR A 291 -5.22 -5.61 -6.43
CA THR A 291 -4.90 -4.19 -6.60
C THR A 291 -4.02 -3.70 -5.45
N CYS A 292 -3.25 -2.64 -5.68
CA CYS A 292 -2.57 -1.95 -4.57
C CYS A 292 -3.55 -0.96 -3.94
N ILE A 293 -3.81 -1.11 -2.64
CA ILE A 293 -4.50 -0.14 -1.80
C ILE A 293 -3.53 0.54 -0.84
N ASN A 294 -4.01 1.59 -0.18
CA ASN A 294 -3.28 2.22 0.88
C ASN A 294 -3.23 1.33 2.13
N ASN A 295 -2.38 1.72 3.07
CA ASN A 295 -1.98 0.92 4.20
C ASN A 295 -3.00 0.93 5.36
N THR A 296 -4.30 1.19 5.11
CA THR A 296 -5.30 1.41 6.17
C THR A 296 -6.41 0.36 6.21
N SER A 297 -6.59 -0.42 5.15
CA SER A 297 -7.68 -1.39 5.00
C SER A 297 -7.21 -2.67 4.31
N VAL A 298 -8.09 -3.66 4.23
CA VAL A 298 -7.96 -4.83 3.37
C VAL A 298 -9.22 -4.91 2.51
N MET A 299 -9.07 -4.98 1.19
CA MET A 299 -10.22 -5.05 0.27
C MET A 299 -10.75 -6.49 0.16
N MET A 300 -11.91 -6.63 -0.51
CA MET A 300 -12.44 -7.93 -0.87
C MET A 300 -11.40 -8.77 -1.63
N PHE A 301 -11.21 -10.01 -1.18
CA PHE A 301 -10.34 -10.97 -1.82
C PHE A 301 -11.01 -11.63 -3.03
N LYS A 302 -10.24 -11.83 -4.09
CA LYS A 302 -10.69 -12.53 -5.29
C LYS A 302 -10.78 -14.04 -5.03
N LYS A 303 -12.00 -14.57 -5.12
CA LYS A 303 -12.36 -15.99 -4.90
C LYS A 303 -11.42 -16.99 -5.61
N GLY A 304 -10.95 -16.66 -6.81
CA GLY A 304 -10.12 -17.57 -7.62
C GLY A 304 -8.83 -18.03 -6.94
N SER A 305 -8.28 -17.27 -5.97
CA SER A 305 -7.09 -17.69 -5.20
C SER A 305 -7.40 -18.77 -4.16
N PHE A 306 -8.67 -18.92 -3.78
CA PHE A 306 -9.15 -19.80 -2.72
C PHE A 306 -9.84 -21.07 -3.27
N GLU A 307 -10.12 -21.13 -4.57
CA GLU A 307 -10.68 -22.31 -5.26
C GLU A 307 -9.60 -23.31 -5.72
N ILE A 308 -8.33 -22.93 -5.60
CA ILE A 308 -7.18 -23.72 -6.05
C ILE A 308 -6.95 -24.90 -5.10
N GLY A 309 -7.35 -24.77 -3.84
CA GLY A 309 -7.13 -25.75 -2.77
C GLY A 309 -5.74 -25.63 -2.13
N GLY A 310 -5.45 -26.52 -1.19
CA GLY A 310 -4.21 -26.52 -0.40
C GLY A 310 -4.29 -25.68 0.88
N THR A 311 -3.18 -25.68 1.63
CA THR A 311 -3.05 -24.92 2.88
C THR A 311 -2.61 -23.50 2.58
N ILE A 312 -3.38 -22.52 3.05
CA ILE A 312 -3.04 -21.10 2.94
C ILE A 312 -2.31 -20.65 4.21
N TYR A 313 -1.21 -19.94 4.04
CA TYR A 313 -0.50 -19.28 5.13
C TYR A 313 -0.76 -17.79 5.03
N PRO A 314 -1.66 -17.22 5.84
CA PRO A 314 -1.95 -15.79 5.77
C PRO A 314 -0.74 -14.98 6.21
N VAL A 315 -0.50 -13.86 5.52
CA VAL A 315 0.59 -12.94 5.84
C VAL A 315 0.01 -11.54 5.95
N ALA A 316 0.07 -10.96 7.15
CA ALA A 316 -0.25 -9.55 7.34
C ALA A 316 1.00 -8.71 7.11
N ILE A 317 0.87 -7.66 6.30
CA ILE A 317 1.94 -6.74 5.95
C ILE A 317 1.45 -5.32 6.25
N LYS A 318 2.13 -4.61 7.16
CA LYS A 318 1.80 -3.23 7.52
C LYS A 318 3.03 -2.35 7.38
N TYR A 319 2.93 -1.33 6.54
CA TYR A 319 3.95 -0.30 6.43
C TYR A 319 3.79 0.73 7.56
N ASP A 320 4.90 1.34 7.95
CA ASP A 320 4.87 2.46 8.88
C ASP A 320 4.92 3.77 8.07
N PRO A 321 3.78 4.46 7.91
CA PRO A 321 3.67 5.62 7.04
C PRO A 321 4.52 6.81 7.53
N GLN A 322 4.95 6.81 8.80
CA GLN A 322 5.80 7.85 9.37
C GLN A 322 7.10 8.04 8.58
N PHE A 323 7.66 6.98 8.01
CA PHE A 323 8.96 7.01 7.34
C PHE A 323 8.88 7.22 5.82
N GLY A 324 7.77 6.84 5.21
CA GLY A 324 7.63 6.79 3.76
C GLY A 324 6.30 6.17 3.35
N ASP A 325 5.98 6.26 2.07
CA ASP A 325 4.74 5.70 1.51
C ASP A 325 5.05 4.78 0.35
N ALA A 326 4.77 3.51 0.59
CA ALA A 326 4.87 2.43 -0.39
C ALA A 326 3.58 2.27 -1.20
N PHE A 327 2.60 3.18 -1.08
CA PHE A 327 1.42 3.15 -1.92
C PHE A 327 1.76 3.54 -3.36
N TRP A 328 1.50 2.61 -4.28
CA TRP A 328 1.62 2.86 -5.71
C TRP A 328 0.26 3.00 -6.39
N ASN A 329 0.04 4.14 -7.03
CA ASN A 329 -1.06 4.36 -7.95
C ASN A 329 -0.53 4.48 -9.38
N SER A 330 -0.62 3.38 -10.14
CA SER A 330 -0.18 3.31 -11.53
C SER A 330 -0.93 4.25 -12.49
N GLY A 331 -2.12 4.74 -12.10
CA GLY A 331 -2.88 5.72 -12.88
C GLY A 331 -2.37 7.15 -12.70
N LYS A 332 -1.64 7.43 -11.61
CA LYS A 332 -1.08 8.76 -11.32
C LYS A 332 0.43 8.83 -11.56
N TYR A 333 1.16 7.75 -11.27
CA TYR A 333 2.62 7.72 -11.30
C TYR A 333 3.14 6.55 -12.13
N ASN A 334 4.08 6.84 -13.04
CA ASN A 334 4.85 5.80 -13.72
C ASN A 334 5.85 5.14 -12.75
N MET A 335 6.43 4.01 -13.15
CA MET A 335 7.32 3.23 -12.28
C MET A 335 8.57 4.03 -11.85
N VAL A 336 9.15 4.82 -12.75
CA VAL A 336 10.37 5.59 -12.46
C VAL A 336 10.09 6.69 -11.44
N SER A 337 9.02 7.46 -11.62
CA SER A 337 8.63 8.50 -10.67
C SER A 337 8.25 7.92 -9.32
N TYR A 338 7.59 6.75 -9.31
CA TYR A 338 7.30 6.01 -8.08
C TYR A 338 8.57 5.53 -7.37
N LEU A 339 9.53 4.93 -8.10
CA LEU A 339 10.81 4.51 -7.54
C LEU A 339 11.60 5.69 -6.97
N LEU A 340 11.64 6.84 -7.67
CA LEU A 340 12.26 8.06 -7.15
C LEU A 340 11.58 8.54 -5.87
N ARG A 341 10.25 8.46 -5.77
CA ARG A 341 9.49 8.81 -4.55
C ARG A 341 9.84 7.87 -3.39
N MET A 342 9.98 6.57 -3.64
CA MET A 342 10.46 5.62 -2.62
C MET A 342 11.91 5.91 -2.22
N MET A 343 12.79 6.12 -3.19
CA MET A 343 14.21 6.42 -2.97
C MET A 343 14.46 7.79 -2.35
N THR A 344 13.48 8.68 -2.28
CA THR A 344 13.58 9.99 -1.59
C THR A 344 12.79 10.04 -0.27
N SER A 345 12.15 8.93 0.11
CA SER A 345 11.50 8.78 1.44
C SER A 345 12.56 8.58 2.53
N TRP A 346 12.22 8.72 3.81
CA TRP A 346 13.23 8.52 4.87
C TRP A 346 13.64 7.05 5.02
N ALA A 347 12.66 6.15 5.01
CA ALA A 347 12.86 4.71 5.01
C ALA A 347 11.54 4.01 4.63
N ILE A 348 11.63 2.72 4.29
CA ILE A 348 10.46 1.87 4.11
C ILE A 348 10.42 0.86 5.26
N VAL A 349 9.77 1.23 6.35
CA VAL A 349 9.63 0.34 7.51
C VAL A 349 8.37 -0.50 7.33
N CYS A 350 8.52 -1.81 7.40
CA CYS A 350 7.45 -2.77 7.17
C CYS A 350 7.42 -3.81 8.28
N ASN A 351 6.25 -4.10 8.81
CA ASN A 351 6.00 -5.17 9.76
C ASN A 351 5.32 -6.32 9.06
N VAL A 352 5.84 -7.53 9.27
CA VAL A 352 5.35 -8.76 8.65
C VAL A 352 5.02 -9.77 9.74
N TRP A 353 3.78 -10.24 9.72
CA TRP A 353 3.30 -11.32 10.58
C TRP A 353 2.93 -12.50 9.71
N TYR A 354 3.55 -13.64 9.96
CA TYR A 354 3.11 -14.93 9.42
C TYR A 354 2.10 -15.52 10.39
N LEU A 355 0.88 -15.75 9.92
CA LEU A 355 -0.20 -16.33 10.72
C LEU A 355 -0.20 -17.87 10.60
N PRO A 356 -0.86 -18.57 11.53
CA PRO A 356 -1.06 -20.02 11.44
C PRO A 356 -1.70 -20.45 10.11
N PRO A 357 -1.39 -21.66 9.62
CA PRO A 357 -2.00 -22.19 8.40
C PRO A 357 -3.52 -22.29 8.53
N MET A 358 -4.22 -22.01 7.44
CA MET A 358 -5.66 -22.11 7.32
C MET A 358 -6.01 -22.99 6.11
N SER A 359 -6.99 -23.86 6.30
CA SER A 359 -7.62 -24.67 5.24
C SER A 359 -9.12 -24.45 5.25
N ILE A 360 -9.77 -24.78 4.13
CA ILE A 360 -11.23 -24.82 4.02
C ILE A 360 -11.78 -25.79 5.08
N GLN A 361 -12.84 -25.36 5.78
CA GLN A 361 -13.57 -26.16 6.78
C GLN A 361 -14.74 -26.92 6.15
N ASP A 362 -15.27 -27.91 6.86
CA ASP A 362 -16.42 -28.69 6.40
C ASP A 362 -17.64 -27.78 6.17
N GLY A 363 -18.19 -27.80 4.96
CA GLY A 363 -19.32 -26.95 4.56
C GLY A 363 -18.96 -25.49 4.23
N GLU A 364 -17.68 -25.10 4.33
CA GLU A 364 -17.23 -23.74 3.98
C GLU A 364 -16.96 -23.62 2.47
N ASP A 365 -17.58 -22.64 1.81
CA ASP A 365 -17.25 -22.34 0.41
C ASP A 365 -15.99 -21.46 0.29
N ALA A 366 -15.47 -21.32 -0.93
CA ALA A 366 -14.25 -20.54 -1.17
C ALA A 366 -14.40 -19.03 -0.87
N VAL A 367 -15.62 -18.48 -0.85
CA VAL A 367 -15.88 -17.07 -0.54
C VAL A 367 -15.82 -16.85 0.96
N HIS A 368 -16.48 -17.72 1.74
CA HIS A 368 -16.43 -17.72 3.19
C HIS A 368 -15.00 -17.95 3.69
N PHE A 369 -14.27 -18.89 3.07
CA PHE A 369 -12.86 -19.11 3.36
C PHE A 369 -12.00 -17.88 3.06
N ALA A 370 -12.20 -17.23 1.92
CA ALA A 370 -11.49 -15.99 1.56
C ALA A 370 -11.77 -14.87 2.58
N ASN A 371 -13.02 -14.72 3.02
CA ASN A 371 -13.40 -13.75 4.04
C ASN A 371 -12.77 -14.05 5.39
N ARG A 372 -12.77 -15.31 5.84
CA ARG A 372 -12.14 -15.71 7.10
C ARG A 372 -10.64 -15.42 7.11
N VAL A 373 -9.95 -15.71 5.99
CA VAL A 373 -8.51 -15.40 5.82
C VAL A 373 -8.28 -13.88 5.78
N LYS A 374 -9.13 -13.14 5.07
CA LYS A 374 -9.09 -11.67 5.01
C LYS A 374 -9.24 -11.06 6.41
N SER A 375 -10.24 -11.46 7.17
CA SER A 375 -10.48 -10.95 8.52
C SER A 375 -9.32 -11.26 9.47
N ALA A 376 -8.71 -12.44 9.36
CA ALA A 376 -7.51 -12.78 10.14
C ALA A 376 -6.32 -11.85 9.82
N ILE A 377 -6.09 -11.55 8.54
CA ILE A 377 -5.06 -10.59 8.10
C ILE A 377 -5.37 -9.18 8.58
N ALA A 378 -6.62 -8.73 8.43
CA ALA A 378 -7.07 -7.41 8.81
C ALA A 378 -6.91 -7.18 10.32
N LEU A 379 -7.38 -8.14 11.12
CA LEU A 379 -7.24 -8.12 12.58
C LEU A 379 -5.77 -8.07 13.02
N GLN A 380 -4.91 -8.92 12.45
CA GLN A 380 -3.49 -8.96 12.82
C GLN A 380 -2.74 -7.68 12.42
N GLY A 381 -3.11 -7.08 11.29
CA GLY A 381 -2.49 -5.85 10.78
C GLY A 381 -3.07 -4.55 11.36
N GLY A 382 -4.15 -4.62 12.14
CA GLY A 382 -4.90 -3.43 12.56
C GLY A 382 -5.42 -2.64 11.36
N LEU A 383 -6.01 -3.35 10.39
CA LEU A 383 -6.55 -2.81 9.14
C LEU A 383 -8.07 -2.94 9.14
N MET A 384 -8.75 -1.99 8.50
CA MET A 384 -10.19 -2.04 8.33
C MET A 384 -10.58 -3.13 7.31
N ASP A 385 -11.45 -4.05 7.70
CA ASP A 385 -11.92 -5.13 6.85
C ASP A 385 -13.08 -4.64 5.95
N LEU A 386 -12.81 -4.47 4.65
CA LEU A 386 -13.79 -3.94 3.69
C LEU A 386 -14.39 -5.03 2.80
N SER A 387 -15.70 -4.91 2.56
CA SER A 387 -16.45 -5.75 1.61
C SER A 387 -16.38 -5.23 0.15
N TRP A 388 -15.65 -4.14 -0.09
CA TRP A 388 -15.58 -3.50 -1.40
C TRP A 388 -14.57 -4.16 -2.33
N ASP A 389 -14.88 -4.19 -3.62
CA ASP A 389 -13.99 -4.69 -4.67
C ASP A 389 -12.93 -3.64 -5.03
N GLY A 390 -11.66 -4.05 -5.00
CA GLY A 390 -10.52 -3.21 -5.41
C GLY A 390 -10.56 -2.70 -6.86
N GLY A 391 -11.37 -3.30 -7.72
CA GLY A 391 -11.63 -2.88 -9.11
C GLY A 391 -12.25 -1.49 -9.21
N LEU A 392 -12.93 -1.02 -8.16
CA LEU A 392 -13.48 0.34 -8.06
C LEU A 392 -12.39 1.43 -8.13
N LYS A 393 -11.10 1.07 -8.01
CA LYS A 393 -9.97 1.96 -8.28
C LYS A 393 -9.98 2.53 -9.72
N ARG A 394 -10.52 1.78 -10.68
CA ARG A 394 -10.46 2.10 -12.12
C ARG A 394 -11.81 2.02 -12.80
N GLU A 395 -12.67 1.13 -12.33
CA GLU A 395 -13.99 0.91 -12.90
C GLU A 395 -15.04 1.74 -12.15
N LYS A 396 -16.03 2.25 -12.89
CA LYS A 396 -17.20 2.87 -12.27
C LYS A 396 -18.10 1.77 -11.71
N VAL A 397 -18.83 2.10 -10.65
CA VAL A 397 -19.92 1.26 -10.13
C VAL A 397 -20.85 0.89 -11.28
N LYS A 398 -21.26 -0.38 -11.34
CA LYS A 398 -22.16 -0.89 -12.38
C LYS A 398 -23.46 -0.08 -12.39
N GLN A 399 -23.99 0.13 -13.59
CA GLN A 399 -25.18 0.94 -13.79
C GLN A 399 -26.39 0.38 -13.03
N SER A 400 -26.54 -0.95 -12.98
CA SER A 400 -27.64 -1.61 -12.24
C SER A 400 -27.68 -1.24 -10.76
N PHE A 401 -26.53 -1.17 -10.08
CA PHE A 401 -26.47 -0.79 -8.66
C PHE A 401 -26.80 0.69 -8.47
N LYS A 402 -26.42 1.55 -9.43
CA LYS A 402 -26.80 2.97 -9.40
C LYS A 402 -28.30 3.12 -9.59
N GLU A 403 -28.89 2.38 -10.53
CA GLU A 403 -30.33 2.40 -10.80
C GLU A 403 -31.12 1.88 -9.60
N GLU A 404 -30.65 0.83 -8.93
CA GLU A 404 -31.27 0.30 -7.70
C GLU A 404 -31.26 1.33 -6.57
N GLN A 405 -30.12 1.99 -6.34
CA GLN A 405 -30.04 3.11 -5.40
C GLN A 405 -30.96 4.27 -5.81
N GLN A 406 -30.94 4.68 -7.07
CA GLN A 406 -31.82 5.73 -7.60
C GLN A 406 -33.30 5.39 -7.41
N LYS A 407 -33.68 4.11 -7.57
CA LYS A 407 -35.05 3.64 -7.30
C LYS A 407 -35.46 3.84 -5.86
N MET A 408 -34.57 3.54 -4.90
CA MET A 408 -34.85 3.78 -3.48
C MET A 408 -35.10 5.27 -3.18
N TYR A 409 -34.36 6.17 -3.82
CA TYR A 409 -34.56 7.62 -3.68
C TYR A 409 -35.77 8.15 -4.48
N SER A 410 -36.21 7.46 -5.53
CA SER A 410 -37.35 7.89 -6.37
C SER A 410 -38.72 7.42 -5.86
N ILE A 411 -38.78 6.27 -5.17
CA ILE A 411 -40.05 5.66 -4.73
C ILE A 411 -40.83 6.57 -3.75
N PRO A 412 -40.22 7.12 -2.69
CA PRO A 412 -40.93 7.97 -1.74
C PRO A 412 -41.26 9.37 -2.28
N ALA A 413 -40.55 9.81 -3.32
CA ALA A 413 -40.74 11.14 -3.91
C ALA A 413 -41.94 11.24 -4.86
N PHE A 414 -42.53 10.11 -5.29
CA PHE A 414 -43.57 10.12 -6.33
C PHE A 414 -44.78 9.21 -6.11
N PHE A 415 -44.71 8.16 -5.27
CA PHE A 415 -45.80 7.19 -5.18
C PHE A 415 -46.17 6.83 -3.73
N ARG A 416 -47.01 7.66 -3.13
CA ARG A 416 -47.98 7.22 -2.12
C ARG A 416 -49.30 7.99 -2.17
N THR A 417 -49.68 8.43 -3.36
CA THR A 417 -51.09 8.69 -3.68
C THR A 417 -51.67 7.36 -4.17
N GLU A 418 -52.75 6.90 -3.54
CA GLU A 418 -53.55 5.73 -3.92
C GLU A 418 -53.05 4.33 -3.49
N SER A 419 -53.23 3.99 -2.21
CA SER A 419 -53.52 2.59 -1.80
C SER A 419 -54.07 2.54 -0.38
N GLY A 420 -55.24 3.15 -0.18
CA GLY A 420 -55.86 3.20 1.14
C GLY A 420 -57.31 3.65 1.17
N ILE A 421 -58.13 3.28 0.17
CA ILE A 421 -59.59 3.21 0.32
C ILE A 421 -60.07 2.02 -0.50
N GLY A 422 -60.44 0.95 0.20
CA GLY A 422 -61.10 -0.24 -0.31
C GLY A 422 -61.82 -0.90 0.85
#